data_AF-A0A0A1TYH6-F1
#
_entry.id   AF-A0A0A1TYH6-F1
#
_cell.length_a   1.000
_cell.length_b   1.000
_cell.length_c   1.000
_cell.angle_alpha   90.00
_cell.angle_beta   90.00
_cell.angle_gamma   90.00
#
_symmetry.space_group_name_H-M   'P 1'
#
loop_
_entity.id
_entity.type
_entity.pdbx_description
1 polymer ?
#
loop_
_entity_poly.entity_id
_entity_poly.type
_entity_poly.pdbx_seq_one_letter_code
_entity_poly.pdbx_strand_id
1 'polypeptide(L)'
;MITLTNVIDAQNLLGETALHLACLHANKYVADLLLDNAADVTLLTTKGLSAYDYLKFSNELCVDRKRLDPKIRKPKFIALGSKKSKSSRDIGKSSMSNATNSFLIEALDDLEKNYSKKSIDRRNRRNSISSCSSAVDEESGVKSSVDPPRSSSTELKKIATKKENSIFSMIFEFIEKKMESGSDSDEKETKEKSKTDVKKKKEKKLPNPIFYETAEEKMRRYEIVTDNLMKSLPKSQPLRSRKYNPGDSYHVLSLDGGGVKCIYQTILLRKIVTEIPEFFEKIDLIAGLSASSLICASILLGYDLNFIEKLMEVVSFETFKSESHLAGIAGHQFSNKFMKMLAERMFGDRKLSDLTRDCSIQSFLIDSGKYSNLNLRNSKAMLFNNFESKYKLDGYLRDVCLQSAAAPGYFDPLNNHVDGSVLVNNPFFLSYPLIIGEYGMAIPKAQLVVLSIGSGYPNVPYYDIEEMGDAGLVQWLIKLSDFTIFARKEMAVTESKVILGERYHRLDPKLTTDVEICDSKNIPIVKQMAEEQDLSETLAWIKKYW
;
A
#
# COMPACT_ATOMS: atom_id res chain seq x y z
N MET A 1 -9.48 -17.09 35.42
CA MET A 1 -9.46 -18.14 34.38
C MET A 1 -9.85 -17.49 33.07
N ILE A 2 -8.88 -17.25 32.18
CA ILE A 2 -9.19 -17.08 30.76
C ILE A 2 -9.59 -18.47 30.32
N THR A 3 -10.89 -18.70 30.10
CA THR A 3 -11.34 -20.00 29.60
C THR A 3 -10.76 -20.17 28.20
N LEU A 4 -10.03 -21.27 27.97
CA LEU A 4 -9.41 -21.70 26.70
C LEU A 4 -10.41 -21.78 25.51
N THR A 5 -11.68 -21.49 25.73
CA THR A 5 -12.78 -21.53 24.77
C THR A 5 -12.77 -20.45 23.69
N ASN A 6 -11.83 -19.49 23.67
CA ASN A 6 -11.82 -18.40 22.68
C ASN A 6 -10.56 -18.29 21.81
N VAL A 7 -9.66 -19.27 21.83
CA VAL A 7 -8.45 -19.24 20.96
C VAL A 7 -8.75 -19.70 19.53
N ILE A 8 -9.66 -20.67 19.37
CA ILE A 8 -9.99 -21.26 18.06
C ILE A 8 -10.55 -20.23 17.07
N ASP A 9 -11.35 -19.30 17.60
CA ASP A 9 -12.04 -18.28 16.83
C ASP A 9 -11.39 -16.89 16.95
N ALA A 10 -10.18 -16.83 17.51
CA ALA A 10 -9.43 -15.58 17.59
C ALA A 10 -9.16 -15.04 16.19
N GLN A 11 -9.50 -13.77 15.98
CA GLN A 11 -9.30 -13.07 14.71
C GLN A 11 -8.02 -12.25 14.75
N ASN A 12 -7.22 -12.31 13.69
CA ASN A 12 -6.09 -11.40 13.49
C ASN A 12 -6.57 -9.99 13.08
N LEU A 13 -5.65 -9.07 12.79
CA LEU A 13 -5.99 -7.69 12.37
C LEU A 13 -6.79 -7.60 11.06
N LEU A 14 -6.79 -8.68 10.27
CA LEU A 14 -7.58 -8.80 9.03
C LEU A 14 -8.94 -9.46 9.29
N GLY A 15 -9.29 -9.79 10.54
CA GLY A 15 -10.50 -10.51 10.88
C GLY A 15 -10.43 -12.02 10.56
N GLU A 16 -9.25 -12.58 10.29
CA GLU A 16 -9.09 -13.98 9.92
C GLU A 16 -8.92 -14.86 11.15
N THR A 17 -9.66 -15.97 11.19
CA THR A 17 -9.46 -17.03 12.19
C THR A 17 -8.49 -18.09 11.67
N ALA A 18 -8.02 -18.97 12.56
CA ALA A 18 -7.21 -20.13 12.17
C ALA A 18 -7.90 -20.99 11.10
N LEU A 19 -9.24 -21.04 11.10
CA LEU A 19 -10.01 -21.78 10.11
C LEU A 19 -9.95 -21.15 8.72
N HIS A 20 -9.96 -19.80 8.63
CA HIS A 20 -9.76 -19.10 7.36
C HIS A 20 -8.42 -19.50 6.72
N LEU A 21 -7.33 -19.38 7.49
CA LEU A 21 -5.98 -19.70 7.02
C LEU A 21 -5.81 -21.19 6.68
N ALA A 22 -6.39 -22.09 7.47
CA ALA A 22 -6.37 -23.52 7.18
C ALA A 22 -7.09 -23.86 5.86
N CYS A 23 -8.21 -23.19 5.60
CA CYS A 23 -8.94 -23.32 4.34
C CYS A 23 -8.15 -22.76 3.15
N LEU A 24 -7.48 -21.61 3.29
CA LEU A 24 -6.66 -21.01 2.23
C LEU A 24 -5.49 -21.89 1.80
N HIS A 25 -4.76 -22.44 2.76
CA HIS A 25 -3.57 -23.27 2.50
C HIS A 25 -3.88 -24.73 2.20
N ALA A 26 -5.15 -25.08 1.98
CA ALA A 26 -5.61 -26.45 1.77
C ALA A 26 -5.15 -27.45 2.86
N ASN A 27 -4.97 -26.99 4.11
CA ASN A 27 -4.50 -27.86 5.19
C ASN A 27 -5.66 -28.63 5.82
N LYS A 28 -6.00 -29.77 5.20
CA LYS A 28 -7.12 -30.63 5.61
C LYS A 28 -7.08 -31.01 7.08
N TYR A 29 -5.92 -31.42 7.59
CA TYR A 29 -5.79 -31.86 8.98
C TYR A 29 -6.16 -30.75 9.96
N VAL A 30 -5.61 -29.55 9.76
CA VAL A 30 -5.87 -28.41 10.63
C VAL A 30 -7.32 -27.94 10.50
N ALA A 31 -7.85 -27.87 9.27
CA ALA A 31 -9.22 -27.45 9.04
C ALA A 31 -10.25 -28.44 9.64
N ASP A 32 -10.01 -29.75 9.48
CA ASP A 32 -10.84 -30.78 10.10
C ASP A 32 -10.77 -30.71 11.63
N LEU A 33 -9.57 -30.53 12.21
CA LEU A 33 -9.35 -30.40 13.65
C LEU A 33 -10.07 -29.17 14.23
N LEU A 34 -9.96 -28.01 13.58
CA LEU A 34 -10.64 -26.78 14.01
C LEU A 34 -12.16 -26.94 13.95
N LEU A 35 -12.67 -27.53 12.87
CA LEU A 35 -14.09 -27.80 12.74
C LEU A 35 -14.56 -28.83 13.76
N ASP A 36 -13.81 -29.90 14.02
CA ASP A 36 -14.19 -30.90 15.02
C ASP A 36 -14.22 -30.32 16.44
N ASN A 37 -13.44 -29.26 16.69
CA ASN A 37 -13.46 -28.46 17.92
C ASN A 37 -14.40 -27.24 17.86
N ALA A 38 -15.41 -27.27 16.98
CA ALA A 38 -16.49 -26.29 16.90
C ALA A 38 -16.08 -24.85 16.55
N ALA A 39 -15.02 -24.67 15.74
CA ALA A 39 -14.70 -23.37 15.15
C ALA A 39 -15.91 -22.73 14.47
N ASP A 40 -16.10 -21.43 14.71
CA ASP A 40 -17.20 -20.64 14.19
C ASP A 40 -16.98 -20.31 12.71
N VAL A 41 -17.76 -21.00 11.87
CA VAL A 41 -17.74 -20.85 10.41
C VAL A 41 -18.47 -19.59 9.93
N THR A 42 -19.17 -18.88 10.82
CA THR A 42 -19.94 -17.66 10.52
C THR A 42 -19.10 -16.39 10.62
N LEU A 43 -17.93 -16.46 11.25
CA LEU A 43 -17.05 -15.32 11.40
C LEU A 43 -16.55 -14.84 10.05
N LEU A 44 -16.58 -13.52 9.88
CA LEU A 44 -16.17 -12.86 8.67
C LEU A 44 -14.92 -12.03 8.92
N THR A 45 -14.07 -11.94 7.90
CA THR A 45 -12.93 -11.04 7.89
C THR A 45 -13.37 -9.58 7.85
N THR A 46 -12.44 -8.63 8.03
CA THR A 46 -12.72 -7.20 7.88
C THR A 46 -13.24 -6.84 6.48
N LYS A 47 -13.01 -7.71 5.49
CA LYS A 47 -13.52 -7.62 4.12
C LYS A 47 -14.83 -8.39 3.90
N GLY A 48 -15.44 -8.93 4.95
CA GLY A 48 -16.72 -9.65 4.89
C GLY A 48 -16.63 -11.06 4.30
N LEU A 49 -15.45 -11.68 4.26
CA LEU A 49 -15.23 -13.01 3.69
C LEU A 49 -15.31 -14.10 4.76
N SER A 50 -15.86 -15.26 4.41
CA SER A 50 -15.95 -16.42 5.30
C SER A 50 -14.83 -17.44 5.05
N ALA A 51 -14.67 -18.41 5.96
CA ALA A 51 -13.78 -19.55 5.74
C ALA A 51 -14.16 -20.37 4.49
N TYR A 52 -15.45 -20.38 4.11
CA TYR A 52 -15.91 -21.00 2.87
C TYR A 52 -15.43 -20.25 1.63
N ASP A 53 -15.34 -18.92 1.70
CA ASP A 53 -14.77 -18.15 0.60
C ASP A 53 -13.27 -18.44 0.49
N TYR A 54 -12.57 -18.61 1.60
CA TYR A 54 -11.15 -19.01 1.64
C TYR A 54 -10.89 -20.38 1.00
N LEU A 55 -11.82 -21.34 1.10
CA LEU A 55 -11.71 -22.62 0.37
C LEU A 55 -11.71 -22.45 -1.15
N LYS A 56 -12.50 -21.51 -1.69
CA LYS A 56 -12.57 -21.28 -3.15
C LYS A 56 -11.27 -20.73 -3.73
N PHE A 57 -10.38 -20.28 -2.84
CA PHE A 57 -9.10 -19.67 -3.15
C PHE A 57 -7.92 -20.62 -2.99
N SER A 58 -8.17 -21.80 -2.42
CA SER A 58 -7.17 -22.86 -2.27
C SER A 58 -7.06 -23.71 -3.54
N ASN A 59 -5.86 -24.21 -3.82
CA ASN A 59 -5.61 -25.05 -5.01
C ASN A 59 -6.32 -26.41 -4.92
N GLU A 60 -6.70 -26.85 -3.73
CA GLU A 60 -7.34 -28.13 -3.46
C GLU A 60 -8.42 -28.00 -2.40
N LEU A 61 -9.53 -28.71 -2.58
CA LEU A 61 -10.62 -28.69 -1.61
C LEU A 61 -10.22 -29.49 -0.35
N CYS A 62 -9.76 -28.79 0.69
CA CYS A 62 -9.28 -29.45 1.91
C CYS A 62 -10.41 -29.93 2.84
N VAL A 63 -11.61 -29.37 2.74
CA VAL A 63 -12.78 -29.73 3.57
C VAL A 63 -14.05 -29.74 2.72
N ASP A 64 -14.97 -30.68 3.00
CA ASP A 64 -16.30 -30.71 2.39
C ASP A 64 -17.06 -29.40 2.67
N ARG A 65 -17.57 -28.77 1.61
CA ARG A 65 -18.36 -27.54 1.62
C ARG A 65 -19.52 -27.58 2.61
N LYS A 66 -20.12 -28.76 2.84
CA LYS A 66 -21.21 -28.94 3.81
C LYS A 66 -20.76 -28.69 5.26
N ARG A 67 -19.48 -28.91 5.59
CA ARG A 67 -18.96 -28.67 6.95
C ARG A 67 -18.79 -27.20 7.28
N LEU A 68 -18.74 -26.33 6.27
CA LEU A 68 -18.68 -24.88 6.40
C LEU A 68 -20.04 -24.20 6.18
N ASP A 69 -21.13 -24.96 5.99
CA ASP A 69 -22.46 -24.38 5.90
C ASP A 69 -22.92 -23.94 7.30
N PRO A 70 -23.14 -22.62 7.52
CA PRO A 70 -23.57 -22.10 8.81
C PRO A 70 -24.94 -22.64 9.25
N LYS A 71 -25.73 -23.24 8.35
CA LYS A 71 -27.03 -23.85 8.65
C LYS A 71 -26.94 -25.28 9.15
N ILE A 72 -25.80 -25.94 8.98
CA ILE A 72 -25.64 -27.38 9.27
C ILE A 72 -25.21 -27.64 10.73
N ARG A 73 -24.79 -26.62 11.49
CA ARG A 73 -24.39 -26.78 12.91
C ARG A 73 -25.30 -26.04 13.88
N LYS A 74 -26.02 -26.80 14.71
CA LYS A 74 -26.51 -26.31 16.00
C LYS A 74 -25.34 -26.33 17.01
N PRO A 75 -25.19 -25.32 17.88
CA PRO A 75 -24.20 -25.36 18.94
C PRO A 75 -24.50 -26.53 19.88
N LYS A 76 -23.59 -27.51 19.96
CA LYS A 76 -23.63 -28.49 21.04
C LYS A 76 -23.04 -27.83 22.28
N PHE A 77 -23.91 -27.27 23.13
CA PHE A 77 -23.57 -27.14 24.54
C PHE A 77 -23.42 -28.55 25.11
N ILE A 78 -22.19 -29.01 25.33
CA ILE A 78 -21.94 -30.22 26.11
C ILE A 78 -22.01 -29.82 27.58
N ALA A 79 -23.18 -30.00 28.18
CA ALA A 79 -23.30 -30.05 29.64
C ALA A 79 -22.63 -31.33 30.14
N LEU A 80 -21.70 -31.20 31.11
CA LEU A 80 -21.17 -32.33 31.84
C LEU A 80 -22.31 -33.09 32.52
N GLY A 81 -22.50 -34.35 32.15
CA GLY A 81 -23.48 -35.25 32.75
C GLY A 81 -22.88 -36.64 32.89
N SER A 82 -22.52 -36.99 34.11
CA SER A 82 -22.11 -38.33 34.54
C SER A 82 -23.07 -39.42 34.05
N LYS A 83 -22.58 -40.46 33.37
CA LYS A 83 -23.17 -41.81 33.45
C LYS A 83 -22.19 -42.90 33.00
N LYS A 84 -22.25 -43.98 33.77
CA LYS A 84 -21.35 -45.13 33.85
C LYS A 84 -21.25 -45.94 32.56
N SER A 85 -20.07 -46.51 32.38
CA SER A 85 -19.66 -47.55 31.44
C SER A 85 -20.66 -48.71 31.26
N LYS A 86 -20.78 -49.21 30.03
CA LYS A 86 -20.86 -50.65 29.75
C LYS A 86 -20.30 -50.97 28.36
N SER A 87 -19.76 -52.18 28.28
CA SER A 87 -18.73 -52.71 27.39
C SER A 87 -19.11 -52.98 25.94
N SER A 88 -18.10 -52.94 25.05
CA SER A 88 -17.91 -53.95 24.01
C SER A 88 -16.42 -54.12 23.72
N ARG A 89 -15.97 -55.38 23.78
CA ARG A 89 -14.62 -55.89 23.50
C ARG A 89 -14.39 -56.04 21.99
N ASP A 90 -13.10 -55.93 21.62
CA ASP A 90 -12.37 -56.73 20.60
C ASP A 90 -12.71 -56.50 19.11
N ILE A 91 -11.81 -56.31 18.13
CA ILE A 91 -10.37 -56.62 17.91
C ILE A 91 -9.87 -55.73 16.74
N GLY A 92 -8.56 -55.35 16.73
CA GLY A 92 -7.84 -55.09 15.46
C GLY A 92 -6.74 -54.01 15.49
N LYS A 93 -5.48 -54.41 15.70
CA LYS A 93 -4.26 -53.60 15.90
C LYS A 93 -3.79 -52.82 14.65
N SER A 94 -3.21 -51.62 14.85
CA SER A 94 -1.80 -51.35 14.49
C SER A 94 -1.27 -50.10 15.22
N SER A 95 -0.01 -50.16 15.62
CA SER A 95 0.66 -49.32 16.62
C SER A 95 1.59 -48.28 16.00
N MET A 96 1.46 -47.01 16.39
CA MET A 96 2.56 -46.06 16.63
C MET A 96 1.97 -44.70 17.05
N SER A 97 2.24 -44.24 18.29
CA SER A 97 2.38 -42.80 18.67
C SER A 97 2.31 -42.50 20.18
N ASN A 98 2.38 -43.47 21.11
CA ASN A 98 2.33 -43.16 22.55
C ASN A 98 3.61 -42.49 23.13
N ALA A 99 4.66 -42.25 22.33
CA ALA A 99 5.89 -41.60 22.81
C ALA A 99 5.87 -40.07 22.65
N THR A 100 5.06 -39.51 21.73
CA THR A 100 5.07 -38.07 21.43
C THR A 100 4.15 -37.24 22.32
N ASN A 101 3.07 -37.84 22.85
CA ASN A 101 2.15 -37.14 23.75
C ASN A 101 2.68 -36.97 25.19
N SER A 102 3.56 -37.86 25.66
CA SER A 102 4.16 -37.73 27.01
C SER A 102 5.15 -36.57 27.06
N PHE A 103 5.93 -36.38 26.00
CA PHE A 103 6.97 -35.34 25.94
C PHE A 103 6.40 -33.93 25.82
N LEU A 104 5.26 -33.77 25.13
CA LEU A 104 4.56 -32.49 24.99
C LEU A 104 3.86 -32.07 26.28
N ILE A 105 3.36 -33.02 27.08
CA ILE A 105 2.70 -32.73 28.36
C ILE A 105 3.73 -32.37 29.44
N GLU A 106 4.87 -33.07 29.51
CA GLU A 106 5.96 -32.71 30.43
C GLU A 106 6.57 -31.34 30.09
N ALA A 107 6.74 -31.01 28.80
CA ALA A 107 7.26 -29.70 28.39
C ALA A 107 6.30 -28.53 28.71
N LEU A 108 4.98 -28.77 28.69
CA LEU A 108 3.97 -27.77 29.05
C LEU A 108 3.89 -27.57 30.57
N ASP A 109 4.01 -28.62 31.37
CA ASP A 109 4.06 -28.55 32.84
C ASP A 109 5.33 -27.81 33.34
N ASP A 110 6.48 -27.99 32.67
CA ASP A 110 7.72 -27.28 32.99
C ASP A 110 7.68 -25.80 32.58
N LEU A 111 6.96 -25.45 31.51
CA LEU A 111 6.70 -24.06 31.13
C LEU A 111 5.79 -23.35 32.14
N GLU A 112 4.76 -24.02 32.64
CA GLU A 112 3.80 -23.45 33.60
C GLU A 112 4.45 -23.23 34.99
N LYS A 113 5.30 -24.17 35.44
CA LYS A 113 6.09 -24.02 36.67
C LYS A 113 7.11 -22.87 36.59
N ASN A 114 7.72 -22.66 35.42
CA ASN A 114 8.69 -21.57 35.21
C ASN A 114 8.03 -20.19 35.11
N TYR A 115 6.81 -20.10 34.58
CA TYR A 115 6.03 -18.86 34.55
C TYR A 115 5.57 -18.43 35.94
N SER A 116 5.14 -19.39 36.77
CA SER A 116 4.67 -19.09 38.14
C SER A 116 5.82 -18.62 39.04
N LYS A 117 7.03 -19.21 38.91
CA LYS A 117 8.26 -18.76 39.63
C LYS A 117 8.71 -17.35 39.26
N LYS A 118 8.69 -16.96 37.98
CA LYS A 118 9.09 -15.60 37.54
C LYS A 118 8.11 -14.50 38.00
N SER A 119 6.84 -14.83 38.24
CA SER A 119 5.84 -13.87 38.70
C SER A 119 5.99 -13.50 40.20
N ILE A 120 6.51 -14.43 41.01
CA ILE A 120 6.74 -14.24 42.45
C ILE A 120 8.05 -13.47 42.68
N ASP A 121 9.08 -13.72 41.86
CA ASP A 121 10.39 -13.06 41.98
C ASP A 121 10.35 -11.56 41.56
N ARG A 122 9.43 -11.19 40.66
CA ARG A 122 9.21 -9.79 40.26
C ARG A 122 8.44 -8.95 41.30
N ARG A 123 7.67 -9.57 42.21
CA ARG A 123 6.99 -8.84 43.29
C ARG A 123 7.90 -8.55 44.48
N ASN A 124 8.92 -9.39 44.73
CA ASN A 124 9.85 -9.19 45.84
C ASN A 124 11.01 -8.23 45.53
N ARG A 125 11.27 -7.89 44.26
CA ARG A 125 12.32 -6.93 43.86
C ARG A 125 11.90 -5.45 43.84
N ARG A 126 10.64 -5.10 44.12
CA ARG A 126 10.16 -3.70 44.16
C ARG A 126 10.17 -3.03 45.54
N ASN A 127 10.56 -3.74 46.59
CA ASN A 127 10.72 -3.19 47.94
C ASN A 127 12.15 -3.44 48.46
N SER A 128 13.15 -2.72 47.95
CA SER A 128 14.40 -2.42 48.67
C SER A 128 15.32 -1.51 47.83
N ILE A 129 15.91 -0.51 48.52
CA ILE A 129 17.01 0.40 48.10
C ILE A 129 16.51 1.57 47.22
N SER A 130 16.26 2.80 47.70
CA SER A 130 16.90 3.73 48.65
C SER A 130 18.28 4.28 48.23
N SER A 131 18.29 5.60 47.96
CA SER A 131 19.39 6.57 48.06
C SER A 131 20.66 6.37 47.25
N CYS A 132 20.92 7.28 46.29
CA CYS A 132 22.02 8.24 46.43
C CYS A 132 21.90 9.41 45.43
N SER A 133 22.19 10.60 45.94
CA SER A 133 22.13 11.92 45.33
C SER A 133 23.53 12.43 44.93
N SER A 134 23.62 13.21 43.85
CA SER A 134 24.56 14.33 43.64
C SER A 134 24.27 14.93 42.25
N ALA A 135 23.68 16.13 42.11
CA ALA A 135 24.33 17.46 42.10
C ALA A 135 25.33 17.57 40.91
N VAL A 136 25.32 18.55 40.00
CA VAL A 136 25.19 20.02 40.12
C VAL A 136 24.75 20.67 38.78
N ASP A 137 24.15 21.86 38.92
CA ASP A 137 23.69 22.96 38.03
C ASP A 137 24.71 23.43 36.93
N GLU A 138 24.48 24.33 35.96
CA GLU A 138 23.76 25.62 35.79
C GLU A 138 23.47 25.83 34.26
N GLU A 139 22.36 26.39 33.75
CA GLU A 139 21.74 27.74 33.81
C GLU A 139 22.18 28.75 32.72
N SER A 140 21.22 29.17 31.87
CA SER A 140 21.00 30.53 31.31
C SER A 140 19.76 30.50 30.39
N GLY A 141 18.56 30.95 30.79
CA GLY A 141 18.09 32.36 30.79
C GLY A 141 17.68 32.78 29.37
N VAL A 142 16.40 32.98 29.02
CA VAL A 142 15.61 34.23 29.25
C VAL A 142 14.09 33.95 29.18
N LYS A 143 13.35 34.63 30.07
CA LYS A 143 11.89 34.63 30.28
C LYS A 143 11.10 35.38 29.19
N SER A 144 9.88 34.95 28.91
CA SER A 144 8.71 35.84 29.00
C SER A 144 7.41 35.06 29.22
N SER A 145 6.55 35.64 30.04
CA SER A 145 5.40 35.11 30.75
C SER A 145 4.09 35.47 30.08
N VAL A 146 3.15 34.52 29.95
CA VAL A 146 1.70 34.77 30.08
C VAL A 146 1.03 33.47 30.57
N ASP A 147 0.57 33.46 31.82
CA ASP A 147 -0.35 32.43 32.35
C ASP A 147 -1.79 32.70 31.86
N PRO A 148 -2.59 31.67 31.55
CA PRO A 148 -4.01 31.82 31.21
C PRO A 148 -4.90 31.80 32.47
N PRO A 149 -6.06 32.47 32.47
CA PRO A 149 -6.96 32.40 33.61
C PRO A 149 -7.76 31.09 33.58
N ARG A 150 -7.74 30.39 34.73
CA ARG A 150 -8.77 29.42 35.10
C ARG A 150 -10.10 30.14 35.31
N SER A 151 -11.14 29.72 34.60
CA SER A 151 -12.51 29.86 35.09
C SER A 151 -13.38 28.64 34.75
N SER A 152 -13.96 28.12 35.83
CA SER A 152 -15.23 27.40 35.98
C SER A 152 -15.64 26.31 34.97
N SER A 153 -15.47 25.09 35.47
CA SER A 153 -16.27 23.89 35.22
C SER A 153 -17.79 24.10 35.39
N THR A 154 -18.49 24.70 34.42
CA THR A 154 -19.97 24.55 34.33
C THR A 154 -20.54 24.99 32.97
N GLU A 155 -20.07 24.45 31.83
CA GLU A 155 -20.81 24.68 30.56
C GLU A 155 -20.66 23.61 29.47
N LEU A 156 -20.26 22.38 29.82
CA LEU A 156 -20.12 21.26 28.86
C LEU A 156 -21.15 20.14 29.06
N LYS A 157 -22.42 20.48 29.38
CA LYS A 157 -23.51 19.49 29.47
C LYS A 157 -24.83 19.86 28.78
N LYS A 158 -24.84 20.87 27.89
CA LYS A 158 -25.99 21.16 27.04
C LYS A 158 -25.54 21.64 25.66
N ILE A 159 -25.26 20.70 24.76
CA ILE A 159 -25.62 20.70 23.33
C ILE A 159 -25.47 19.22 22.90
N ALA A 160 -26.44 18.41 23.32
CA ALA A 160 -26.87 17.26 22.56
C ALA A 160 -28.22 17.68 21.97
N THR A 161 -28.49 17.26 20.73
CA THR A 161 -29.65 17.57 19.88
C THR A 161 -29.60 18.88 19.09
N LYS A 162 -28.89 18.85 17.97
CA LYS A 162 -29.42 19.44 16.73
C LYS A 162 -28.95 18.61 15.53
N LYS A 163 -29.90 17.88 14.95
CA LYS A 163 -29.80 17.21 13.65
C LYS A 163 -29.66 18.33 12.62
N GLU A 164 -28.50 18.49 12.01
CA GLU A 164 -28.35 19.33 10.82
C GLU A 164 -28.14 18.46 9.58
N ASN A 165 -28.92 18.83 8.57
CA ASN A 165 -29.23 18.06 7.37
C ASN A 165 -27.99 17.88 6.50
N SER A 166 -27.61 16.63 6.29
CA SER A 166 -26.55 16.27 5.35
C SER A 166 -27.07 16.39 3.91
N ILE A 167 -26.27 17.00 3.02
CA ILE A 167 -26.47 17.05 1.56
C ILE A 167 -26.84 15.67 0.98
N PHE A 168 -26.40 14.58 1.62
CA PHE A 168 -26.75 13.21 1.24
C PHE A 168 -28.25 12.88 1.37
N SER A 169 -29.01 13.51 2.29
CA SER A 169 -30.45 13.26 2.38
C SER A 169 -31.24 13.93 1.25
N MET A 170 -30.80 15.12 0.79
CA MET A 170 -31.38 15.76 -0.39
C MET A 170 -31.07 14.99 -1.68
N ILE A 171 -29.89 14.37 -1.77
CA ILE A 171 -29.51 13.55 -2.92
C ILE A 171 -30.35 12.26 -2.99
N PHE A 172 -30.63 11.62 -1.84
CA PHE A 172 -31.51 10.45 -1.78
C PHE A 172 -32.96 10.79 -2.11
N GLU A 173 -33.51 11.90 -1.59
CA GLU A 173 -34.86 12.37 -1.97
C GLU A 173 -34.96 12.76 -3.45
N PHE A 174 -33.90 13.32 -4.04
CA PHE A 174 -33.87 13.67 -5.47
C PHE A 174 -33.83 12.43 -6.38
N ILE A 175 -33.18 11.35 -5.92
CA ILE A 175 -33.12 10.08 -6.63
C ILE A 175 -34.44 9.32 -6.51
N GLU A 176 -35.09 9.31 -5.33
CA GLU A 176 -36.42 8.71 -5.15
C GLU A 176 -37.49 9.43 -5.98
N LYS A 177 -37.48 10.77 -6.03
CA LYS A 177 -38.41 11.54 -6.87
C LYS A 177 -38.26 11.31 -8.38
N LYS A 178 -37.03 11.02 -8.85
CA LYS A 178 -36.78 10.71 -10.27
C LYS A 178 -37.18 9.28 -10.65
N MET A 179 -37.30 8.39 -9.68
CA MET A 179 -37.81 7.03 -9.88
C MET A 179 -39.35 6.96 -9.90
N GLU A 180 -40.05 7.99 -9.38
CA GLU A 180 -41.52 8.07 -9.45
C GLU A 180 -42.05 8.79 -10.71
N SER A 181 -41.21 9.51 -11.48
CA SER A 181 -41.65 10.32 -12.63
C SER A 181 -41.32 9.73 -14.01
N GLY A 182 -41.17 8.41 -14.12
CA GLY A 182 -40.65 7.74 -15.32
C GLY A 182 -41.47 6.54 -15.79
N SER A 183 -42.79 6.65 -15.86
CA SER A 183 -43.60 5.71 -16.65
C SER A 183 -44.92 6.33 -17.12
N ASP A 184 -44.82 7.07 -18.22
CA ASP A 184 -45.84 7.29 -19.25
C ASP A 184 -45.02 7.51 -20.52
N SER A 185 -45.29 6.99 -21.71
CA SER A 185 -46.32 6.09 -22.23
C SER A 185 -45.90 5.85 -23.69
N ASP A 186 -45.96 4.61 -24.19
CA ASP A 186 -46.46 4.30 -25.54
C ASP A 186 -46.47 2.78 -25.73
N GLU A 187 -47.65 2.16 -25.64
CA GLU A 187 -48.21 1.40 -26.76
C GLU A 187 -49.66 0.98 -26.48
N LYS A 188 -50.50 1.15 -27.51
CA LYS A 188 -51.96 0.97 -27.50
C LYS A 188 -52.38 -0.50 -27.58
N GLU A 189 -53.47 -0.77 -26.87
CA GLU A 189 -54.59 -1.69 -27.15
C GLU A 189 -54.26 -3.15 -27.53
N THR A 190 -54.74 -4.14 -26.77
CA THR A 190 -56.15 -4.58 -26.90
C THR A 190 -56.67 -5.33 -25.67
N LYS A 191 -57.98 -5.15 -25.43
CA LYS A 191 -58.80 -5.70 -24.33
C LYS A 191 -59.00 -7.21 -24.45
N GLU A 192 -59.02 -7.93 -23.32
CA GLU A 192 -60.23 -8.66 -22.88
C GLU A 192 -60.14 -9.21 -21.44
N LYS A 193 -61.32 -9.33 -20.84
CA LYS A 193 -61.61 -9.56 -19.42
C LYS A 193 -61.48 -11.04 -19.03
N SER A 194 -61.02 -11.32 -17.81
CA SER A 194 -61.78 -12.12 -16.82
C SER A 194 -61.06 -12.20 -15.47
N LYS A 195 -61.87 -12.13 -14.40
CA LYS A 195 -61.49 -12.26 -12.99
C LYS A 195 -61.33 -13.75 -12.65
N THR A 196 -60.34 -14.12 -11.84
CA THR A 196 -60.48 -14.79 -10.52
C THR A 196 -59.14 -15.27 -9.90
N ASP A 197 -59.11 -15.21 -8.56
CA ASP A 197 -58.42 -16.10 -7.61
C ASP A 197 -56.89 -16.06 -7.36
N VAL A 198 -56.56 -15.33 -6.28
CA VAL A 198 -55.80 -15.77 -5.09
C VAL A 198 -54.88 -17.00 -5.23
N LYS A 199 -53.56 -16.76 -5.20
CA LYS A 199 -52.58 -17.53 -4.39
C LYS A 199 -51.25 -16.78 -4.27
N LYS A 200 -50.96 -16.28 -3.05
CA LYS A 200 -49.67 -15.71 -2.65
C LYS A 200 -48.56 -16.79 -2.75
N LYS A 201 -47.72 -16.72 -3.78
CA LYS A 201 -46.37 -17.30 -3.75
C LYS A 201 -45.42 -16.24 -3.22
N LYS A 202 -44.81 -16.49 -2.05
CA LYS A 202 -43.67 -15.70 -1.56
C LYS A 202 -42.49 -15.93 -2.53
N GLU A 203 -42.27 -15.00 -3.44
CA GLU A 203 -41.00 -14.93 -4.16
C GLU A 203 -39.89 -14.58 -3.18
N LYS A 204 -38.88 -15.45 -3.13
CA LYS A 204 -37.61 -15.16 -2.46
C LYS A 204 -37.01 -13.94 -3.16
N LYS A 205 -36.83 -12.83 -2.44
CA LYS A 205 -35.97 -11.74 -2.89
C LYS A 205 -34.59 -12.34 -3.22
N LEU A 206 -34.23 -12.35 -4.51
CA LEU A 206 -32.85 -12.55 -4.93
C LEU A 206 -32.01 -11.41 -4.31
N PRO A 207 -30.78 -11.70 -3.84
CA PRO A 207 -29.85 -10.65 -3.45
C PRO A 207 -29.48 -9.82 -4.69
N ASN A 208 -29.30 -8.51 -4.50
CA ASN A 208 -28.87 -7.53 -5.51
C ASN A 208 -27.82 -8.12 -6.48
N PRO A 209 -27.98 -7.99 -7.80
CA PRO A 209 -26.90 -8.31 -8.72
C PRO A 209 -25.81 -7.25 -8.54
N ILE A 210 -24.74 -7.61 -7.84
CA ILE A 210 -23.46 -6.95 -8.03
C ILE A 210 -23.11 -7.26 -9.50
N PHE A 211 -23.26 -6.27 -10.39
CA PHE A 211 -22.78 -6.38 -11.76
C PHE A 211 -21.25 -6.45 -11.69
N TYR A 212 -20.71 -7.67 -11.65
CA TYR A 212 -19.30 -7.90 -11.91
C TYR A 212 -19.05 -7.59 -13.39
N GLU A 213 -18.29 -6.54 -13.67
CA GLU A 213 -17.77 -6.27 -15.02
C GLU A 213 -17.02 -7.53 -15.49
N THR A 214 -17.36 -8.04 -16.66
CA THR A 214 -16.66 -9.20 -17.23
C THR A 214 -15.22 -8.82 -17.59
N ALA A 215 -14.33 -9.81 -17.71
CA ALA A 215 -12.94 -9.54 -18.10
C ALA A 215 -12.84 -8.86 -19.47
N GLU A 216 -13.74 -9.20 -20.40
CA GLU A 216 -13.81 -8.59 -21.74
C GLU A 216 -14.29 -7.14 -21.69
N GLU A 217 -15.37 -6.86 -20.96
CA GLU A 217 -15.87 -5.49 -20.75
C GLU A 217 -14.81 -4.61 -20.10
N LYS A 218 -14.09 -5.16 -19.11
CA LYS A 218 -13.00 -4.47 -18.42
C LYS A 218 -11.85 -4.15 -19.36
N MET A 219 -11.41 -5.09 -20.20
CA MET A 219 -10.37 -4.84 -21.19
C MET A 219 -10.83 -3.79 -22.21
N ARG A 220 -12.06 -3.90 -22.73
CA ARG A 220 -12.64 -2.92 -23.66
C ARG A 220 -12.71 -1.52 -23.04
N ARG A 221 -13.08 -1.42 -21.76
CA ARG A 221 -13.10 -0.14 -21.04
C ARG A 221 -11.69 0.42 -20.88
N TYR A 222 -10.71 -0.41 -20.50
CA TYR A 222 -9.32 0.03 -20.46
C TYR A 222 -8.86 0.54 -21.83
N GLU A 223 -9.25 -0.12 -22.92
CA GLU A 223 -8.91 0.31 -24.28
C GLU A 223 -9.50 1.68 -24.58
N ILE A 224 -10.79 1.89 -24.31
CA ILE A 224 -11.47 3.17 -24.52
C ILE A 224 -10.81 4.29 -23.69
N VAL A 225 -10.52 4.02 -22.41
CA VAL A 225 -9.92 5.00 -21.51
C VAL A 225 -8.52 5.40 -21.98
N THR A 226 -7.67 4.42 -22.30
CA THR A 226 -6.30 4.67 -22.74
C THR A 226 -6.26 5.34 -24.12
N ASP A 227 -7.18 5.02 -25.04
CA ASP A 227 -7.30 5.70 -26.34
C ASP A 227 -7.74 7.15 -26.19
N ASN A 228 -8.75 7.41 -25.36
CA ASN A 228 -9.22 8.76 -25.11
C ASN A 228 -8.14 9.62 -24.44
N LEU A 229 -7.38 9.03 -23.52
CA LEU A 229 -6.25 9.73 -22.89
C LEU A 229 -5.17 10.06 -23.94
N MET A 230 -4.80 9.11 -24.80
CA MET A 230 -3.80 9.36 -25.86
C MET A 230 -4.29 10.36 -26.91
N LYS A 231 -5.59 10.42 -27.21
CA LYS A 231 -6.16 11.45 -28.09
C LYS A 231 -6.10 12.85 -27.47
N SER A 232 -6.11 12.95 -26.14
CA SER A 232 -5.96 14.22 -25.43
C SER A 232 -4.50 14.64 -25.23
N LEU A 233 -3.54 13.82 -25.67
CA LEU A 233 -2.13 14.12 -25.59
C LEU A 233 -1.83 15.40 -26.39
N PRO A 234 -1.29 16.45 -25.75
CA PRO A 234 -0.93 17.66 -26.46
C PRO A 234 0.24 17.40 -27.39
N LYS A 235 0.39 18.25 -28.42
CA LYS A 235 1.61 18.27 -29.22
C LYS A 235 2.77 18.72 -28.32
N SER A 236 3.57 17.76 -27.87
CA SER A 236 4.79 18.03 -27.11
C SER A 236 6.03 18.02 -27.99
N GLN A 237 7.07 18.71 -27.52
CA GLN A 237 8.43 18.54 -28.00
C GLN A 237 9.25 17.99 -26.83
N PRO A 238 10.03 16.92 -27.02
CA PRO A 238 10.94 16.44 -25.99
C PRO A 238 11.83 17.57 -25.47
N LEU A 239 12.20 17.48 -24.19
CA LEU A 239 13.12 18.45 -23.60
C LEU A 239 14.42 18.48 -24.40
N ARG A 240 14.95 19.68 -24.68
CA ARG A 240 16.14 19.81 -25.54
C ARG A 240 17.31 19.06 -24.93
N SER A 241 18.05 18.33 -25.77
CA SER A 241 19.24 17.62 -25.31
C SER A 241 20.26 18.60 -24.73
N ARG A 242 20.87 18.21 -23.60
CA ARG A 242 21.97 18.92 -22.95
C ARG A 242 23.13 17.96 -22.81
N LYS A 243 24.32 18.43 -23.16
CA LYS A 243 25.57 17.77 -22.82
C LYS A 243 26.23 18.60 -21.74
N TYR A 244 26.71 17.93 -20.71
CA TYR A 244 27.49 18.57 -19.67
C TYR A 244 28.82 19.09 -20.26
N ASN A 245 29.14 20.36 -19.97
CA ASN A 245 30.46 20.92 -20.26
C ASN A 245 31.24 21.10 -18.96
N PRO A 246 32.56 20.80 -18.94
CA PRO A 246 33.39 21.06 -17.78
C PRO A 246 33.33 22.52 -17.34
N GLY A 247 32.87 22.76 -16.12
CA GLY A 247 32.67 24.11 -15.57
C GLY A 247 31.22 24.41 -15.24
N ASP A 248 30.28 23.84 -16.01
CA ASP A 248 28.85 24.05 -15.83
C ASP A 248 28.33 23.34 -14.57
N SER A 249 27.20 23.82 -14.04
CA SER A 249 26.44 23.06 -13.03
C SER A 249 25.71 21.89 -13.70
N TYR A 250 25.56 20.80 -12.97
CA TYR A 250 24.79 19.63 -13.39
C TYR A 250 23.57 19.48 -12.47
N HIS A 251 22.38 19.75 -13.00
CA HIS A 251 21.14 19.84 -12.24
C HIS A 251 20.33 18.54 -12.30
N VAL A 252 20.07 17.97 -11.13
CA VAL A 252 19.30 16.72 -10.98
C VAL A 252 17.96 17.00 -10.33
N LEU A 253 16.87 16.62 -11.01
CA LEU A 253 15.55 16.51 -10.41
C LEU A 253 15.32 15.06 -9.98
N SER A 254 15.04 14.83 -8.70
CA SER A 254 14.78 13.50 -8.15
C SER A 254 13.37 13.41 -7.58
N LEU A 255 12.59 12.43 -8.03
CA LEU A 255 11.20 12.25 -7.63
C LEU A 255 11.02 10.91 -6.92
N ASP A 256 10.63 10.94 -5.64
CA ASP A 256 10.34 9.71 -4.87
C ASP A 256 9.15 8.94 -5.46
N GLY A 257 9.03 7.65 -5.11
CA GLY A 257 7.80 6.90 -5.28
C GLY A 257 6.72 7.30 -4.26
N GLY A 258 5.48 6.84 -4.49
CA GLY A 258 4.36 7.15 -3.59
C GLY A 258 2.96 6.79 -4.07
N GLY A 259 2.82 5.96 -5.12
CA GLY A 259 1.52 5.61 -5.68
C GLY A 259 0.68 6.83 -6.07
N VAL A 260 -0.56 6.89 -5.60
CA VAL A 260 -1.49 8.02 -5.85
C VAL A 260 -0.92 9.38 -5.40
N LYS A 261 -0.05 9.38 -4.38
CA LYS A 261 0.55 10.62 -3.86
C LYS A 261 1.55 11.26 -4.83
N CYS A 262 2.00 10.57 -5.87
CA CYS A 262 2.84 11.19 -6.90
C CYS A 262 2.12 12.31 -7.69
N ILE A 263 0.77 12.36 -7.65
CA ILE A 263 0.00 13.53 -8.15
C ILE A 263 0.42 14.82 -7.44
N TYR A 264 0.75 14.72 -6.15
CA TYR A 264 1.26 15.83 -5.35
C TYR A 264 2.51 16.45 -5.98
N GLN A 265 3.49 15.62 -6.36
CA GLN A 265 4.75 16.04 -6.98
C GLN A 265 4.50 16.80 -8.29
N THR A 266 3.57 16.32 -9.13
CA THR A 266 3.21 16.98 -10.39
C THR A 266 2.65 18.39 -10.15
N ILE A 267 1.81 18.56 -9.13
CA ILE A 267 1.24 19.87 -8.77
C ILE A 267 2.31 20.81 -8.23
N LEU A 268 3.22 20.32 -7.38
CA LEU A 268 4.35 21.14 -6.90
C LEU A 268 5.24 21.59 -8.06
N LEU A 269 5.56 20.69 -8.99
CA LEU A 269 6.32 21.03 -10.20
C LEU A 269 5.58 22.09 -11.04
N ARG A 270 4.25 22.01 -11.15
CA ARG A 270 3.46 23.00 -11.89
C ARG A 270 3.55 24.38 -11.24
N LYS A 271 3.45 24.44 -9.91
CA LYS A 271 3.63 25.68 -9.14
C LYS A 271 5.04 26.24 -9.31
N ILE A 272 6.07 25.40 -9.26
CA ILE A 272 7.47 25.83 -9.51
C ILE A 272 7.62 26.41 -10.92
N VAL A 273 7.11 25.73 -11.94
CA VAL A 273 7.24 26.17 -13.34
C VAL A 273 6.43 27.43 -13.63
N THR A 274 5.32 27.65 -12.92
CA THR A 274 4.54 28.90 -13.02
C THR A 274 5.35 30.09 -12.52
N GLU A 275 6.11 29.91 -11.46
CA GLU A 275 6.98 30.96 -10.90
C GLU A 275 8.34 31.08 -11.63
N ILE A 276 8.84 29.96 -12.20
CA ILE A 276 10.15 29.85 -12.86
C ILE A 276 9.97 29.07 -14.17
N PRO A 277 9.51 29.72 -15.26
CA PRO A 277 9.19 29.05 -16.53
C PRO A 277 10.35 28.27 -17.16
N GLU A 278 11.58 28.72 -16.92
CA GLU A 278 12.81 28.09 -17.40
C GLU A 278 13.30 26.93 -16.53
N PHE A 279 12.58 26.55 -15.47
CA PHE A 279 12.99 25.52 -14.50
C PHE A 279 13.41 24.21 -15.18
N PHE A 280 12.62 23.75 -16.15
CA PHE A 280 12.95 22.54 -16.90
C PHE A 280 14.14 22.73 -17.83
N GLU A 281 14.44 23.91 -18.37
CA GLU A 281 15.54 24.12 -19.32
C GLU A 281 16.93 23.88 -18.72
N LYS A 282 17.04 23.97 -17.39
CA LYS A 282 18.29 23.77 -16.66
C LYS A 282 18.55 22.31 -16.26
N ILE A 283 17.52 21.47 -16.23
CA ILE A 283 17.66 20.07 -15.80
C ILE A 283 18.51 19.28 -16.78
N ASP A 284 19.55 18.61 -16.26
CA ASP A 284 20.36 17.66 -17.02
C ASP A 284 19.87 16.22 -16.83
N LEU A 285 19.47 15.86 -15.60
CA LEU A 285 19.02 14.50 -15.26
C LEU A 285 17.72 14.49 -14.46
N ILE A 286 16.81 13.58 -14.80
CA ILE A 286 15.64 13.25 -13.98
C ILE A 286 15.74 11.81 -13.45
N ALA A 287 15.78 11.67 -12.13
CA ALA A 287 15.77 10.39 -11.42
C ALA A 287 14.37 10.09 -10.86
N GLY A 288 13.78 8.97 -11.26
CA GLY A 288 12.41 8.58 -10.89
C GLY A 288 12.32 7.19 -10.28
N LEU A 289 11.25 6.95 -9.54
CA LEU A 289 10.99 5.67 -8.89
C LEU A 289 9.49 5.39 -8.79
N SER A 290 9.09 4.14 -9.02
CA SER A 290 7.71 3.71 -8.86
C SER A 290 6.76 4.58 -9.70
N ALA A 291 5.60 4.97 -9.18
CA ALA A 291 4.65 5.83 -9.89
C ALA A 291 5.27 7.12 -10.47
N SER A 292 6.35 7.68 -9.87
CA SER A 292 7.01 8.87 -10.41
C SER A 292 7.90 8.58 -11.62
N SER A 293 8.27 7.32 -11.90
CA SER A 293 9.02 6.97 -13.11
C SER A 293 8.23 7.30 -14.38
N LEU A 294 6.90 7.14 -14.33
CA LEU A 294 5.98 7.55 -15.39
C LEU A 294 5.97 9.08 -15.56
N ILE A 295 6.01 9.83 -14.44
CA ILE A 295 6.13 11.30 -14.45
C ILE A 295 7.45 11.70 -15.11
N CYS A 296 8.57 11.10 -14.72
CA CYS A 296 9.89 11.38 -15.28
C CYS A 296 9.94 11.14 -16.79
N ALA A 297 9.50 9.97 -17.26
CA ALA A 297 9.47 9.66 -18.68
C ALA A 297 8.55 10.63 -19.45
N SER A 298 7.39 11.00 -18.86
CA SER A 298 6.45 11.93 -19.47
C SER A 298 7.03 13.35 -19.61
N ILE A 299 7.70 13.86 -18.56
CA ILE A 299 8.39 15.17 -18.60
C ILE A 299 9.47 15.17 -19.68
N LEU A 300 10.28 14.11 -19.77
CA LEU A 300 11.35 14.00 -20.75
C LEU A 300 10.84 13.92 -22.20
N LEU A 301 9.68 13.32 -22.41
CA LEU A 301 8.95 13.34 -23.70
C LEU A 301 8.24 14.67 -23.98
N GLY A 302 8.33 15.63 -23.06
CA GLY A 302 7.82 16.99 -23.20
C GLY A 302 6.34 17.15 -22.89
N TYR A 303 5.70 16.17 -22.24
CA TYR A 303 4.28 16.28 -21.89
C TYR A 303 4.10 17.40 -20.86
N ASP A 304 3.05 18.21 -21.02
CA ASP A 304 2.78 19.29 -20.09
C ASP A 304 2.28 18.74 -18.75
N LEU A 305 2.50 19.51 -17.69
CA LEU A 305 2.19 19.06 -16.33
C LEU A 305 0.70 18.90 -16.06
N ASN A 306 -0.20 19.57 -16.78
CA ASN A 306 -1.65 19.37 -16.61
C ASN A 306 -2.06 18.02 -17.22
N PHE A 307 -1.50 17.67 -18.38
CA PHE A 307 -1.71 16.34 -18.95
C PHE A 307 -1.13 15.26 -18.04
N ILE A 308 0.08 15.45 -17.50
CA ILE A 308 0.70 14.49 -16.57
C ILE A 308 -0.15 14.33 -15.30
N GLU A 309 -0.69 15.42 -14.74
CA GLU A 309 -1.60 15.36 -13.61
C GLU A 309 -2.82 14.50 -13.95
N LYS A 310 -3.44 14.74 -15.11
CA LYS A 310 -4.61 13.97 -15.57
C LYS A 310 -4.28 12.50 -15.83
N LEU A 311 -3.14 12.22 -16.43
CA LEU A 311 -2.60 10.89 -16.65
C LEU A 311 -2.48 10.15 -15.31
N MET A 312 -1.85 10.77 -14.31
CA MET A 312 -1.67 10.16 -12.99
C MET A 312 -2.99 9.93 -12.26
N GLU A 313 -3.98 10.81 -12.40
CA GLU A 313 -5.34 10.58 -11.89
C GLU A 313 -5.97 9.33 -12.50
N VAL A 314 -5.94 9.23 -13.84
CA VAL A 314 -6.53 8.10 -14.57
C VAL A 314 -5.81 6.80 -14.23
N VAL A 315 -4.48 6.81 -14.18
CA VAL A 315 -3.67 5.67 -13.76
C VAL A 315 -4.03 5.20 -12.37
N SER A 316 -4.10 6.13 -11.41
CA SER A 316 -4.41 5.80 -10.02
C SER A 316 -5.82 5.24 -9.89
N PHE A 317 -6.80 5.87 -10.55
CA PHE A 317 -8.18 5.40 -10.52
C PHE A 317 -8.31 4.01 -11.14
N GLU A 318 -7.79 3.79 -12.34
CA GLU A 318 -7.98 2.54 -13.07
C GLU A 318 -7.20 1.35 -12.53
N THR A 319 -6.04 1.62 -11.93
CA THR A 319 -5.20 0.61 -11.31
C THR A 319 -5.80 0.15 -9.97
N PHE A 320 -6.21 1.10 -9.11
CA PHE A 320 -6.66 0.77 -7.76
C PHE A 320 -8.17 0.49 -7.66
N LYS A 321 -8.95 0.75 -8.72
CA LYS A 321 -10.38 0.39 -8.77
C LYS A 321 -10.61 -1.12 -8.80
N SER A 322 -9.68 -1.89 -9.37
CA SER A 322 -9.86 -3.32 -9.54
C SER A 322 -8.88 -4.12 -8.70
N GLU A 323 -9.36 -4.57 -7.56
CA GLU A 323 -8.68 -5.61 -6.80
C GLU A 323 -8.63 -6.91 -7.62
N SER A 324 -7.48 -7.60 -7.60
CA SER A 324 -7.33 -8.95 -8.11
C SER A 324 -7.92 -9.97 -7.13
N HIS A 325 -8.04 -11.23 -7.59
CA HIS A 325 -8.45 -12.33 -6.71
C HIS A 325 -7.57 -12.33 -5.46
N LEU A 326 -8.20 -12.42 -4.27
CA LEU A 326 -7.56 -12.51 -2.95
C LEU A 326 -7.05 -11.20 -2.34
N ALA A 327 -7.19 -10.06 -3.03
CA ALA A 327 -6.96 -8.70 -2.50
C ALA A 327 -5.76 -8.55 -1.54
N GLY A 328 -4.60 -9.15 -1.90
CA GLY A 328 -3.35 -9.08 -1.13
C GLY A 328 -3.04 -10.26 -0.20
N ILE A 329 -3.96 -11.21 0.01
CA ILE A 329 -3.81 -12.28 1.04
C ILE A 329 -3.07 -13.51 0.50
N ALA A 330 -3.34 -13.92 -0.74
CA ALA A 330 -2.67 -15.06 -1.39
C ALA A 330 -2.29 -14.77 -2.86
N GLY A 331 -2.24 -13.48 -3.20
CA GLY A 331 -1.86 -12.95 -4.50
C GLY A 331 -1.69 -11.44 -4.39
N HIS A 332 -1.20 -10.81 -5.45
CA HIS A 332 -1.13 -9.35 -5.52
C HIS A 332 -2.51 -8.71 -5.33
N GLN A 333 -2.56 -7.48 -4.81
CA GLN A 333 -3.81 -6.76 -4.57
C GLN A 333 -4.43 -6.17 -5.84
N PHE A 334 -3.63 -5.77 -6.82
CA PHE A 334 -4.07 -5.03 -8.01
C PHE A 334 -3.45 -5.57 -9.31
N SER A 335 -4.22 -5.61 -10.39
CA SER A 335 -3.75 -6.12 -11.68
C SER A 335 -2.96 -5.06 -12.48
N ASN A 336 -1.81 -5.44 -13.04
CA ASN A 336 -0.99 -4.57 -13.92
C ASN A 336 -1.55 -4.37 -15.34
N LYS A 337 -2.71 -4.95 -15.70
CA LYS A 337 -3.22 -4.95 -17.09
C LYS A 337 -3.45 -3.54 -17.66
N PHE A 338 -4.08 -2.65 -16.88
CA PHE A 338 -4.31 -1.27 -17.32
C PHE A 338 -2.99 -0.55 -17.60
N MET A 339 -2.06 -0.64 -16.65
CA MET A 339 -0.76 0.03 -16.76
C MET A 339 0.07 -0.50 -17.92
N LYS A 340 0.03 -1.82 -18.20
CA LYS A 340 0.68 -2.42 -19.38
C LYS A 340 0.17 -1.82 -20.68
N MET A 341 -1.15 -1.80 -20.87
CA MET A 341 -1.75 -1.26 -22.09
C MET A 341 -1.50 0.24 -22.25
N LEU A 342 -1.60 1.00 -21.15
CA LEU A 342 -1.28 2.42 -21.17
C LEU A 342 0.19 2.65 -21.56
N ALA A 343 1.12 1.92 -20.95
CA ALA A 343 2.54 2.04 -21.22
C ALA A 343 2.90 1.65 -22.66
N GLU A 344 2.27 0.61 -23.21
CA GLU A 344 2.40 0.22 -24.61
C GLU A 344 1.95 1.36 -25.56
N ARG A 345 0.81 2.00 -25.28
CA ARG A 345 0.29 3.10 -26.10
C ARG A 345 1.11 4.38 -25.98
N MET A 346 1.56 4.69 -24.77
CA MET A 346 2.35 5.89 -24.49
C MET A 346 3.77 5.79 -25.04
N PHE A 347 4.43 4.66 -24.83
CA PHE A 347 5.86 4.54 -25.09
C PHE A 347 6.17 3.72 -26.35
N GLY A 348 5.30 2.79 -26.75
CA GLY A 348 5.61 1.86 -27.83
C GLY A 348 6.93 1.14 -27.55
N ASP A 349 7.80 1.09 -28.56
CA ASP A 349 9.14 0.50 -28.46
C ASP A 349 10.23 1.49 -28.03
N ARG A 350 9.88 2.70 -27.56
CA ARG A 350 10.88 3.66 -27.07
C ARG A 350 11.65 3.08 -25.88
N LYS A 351 12.95 3.29 -25.91
CA LYS A 351 13.89 2.96 -24.84
C LYS A 351 14.32 4.20 -24.06
N LEU A 352 14.95 3.95 -22.92
CA LEU A 352 15.57 5.00 -22.11
C LEU A 352 16.63 5.76 -22.92
N SER A 353 17.36 5.06 -23.79
CA SER A 353 18.32 5.65 -24.74
C SER A 353 17.73 6.63 -25.75
N ASP A 354 16.42 6.58 -26.00
CA ASP A 354 15.74 7.47 -26.95
C ASP A 354 15.35 8.81 -26.31
N LEU A 355 15.49 8.94 -24.99
CA LEU A 355 15.28 10.20 -24.28
C LEU A 355 16.45 11.16 -24.55
N THR A 356 16.13 12.41 -24.78
CA THR A 356 17.08 13.48 -25.15
C THR A 356 17.93 13.99 -24.00
N ARG A 357 17.50 13.75 -22.75
CA ARG A 357 18.21 14.09 -21.52
C ARG A 357 18.39 12.86 -20.64
N ASP A 358 19.25 13.01 -19.65
CA ASP A 358 19.61 11.91 -18.78
C ASP A 358 18.44 11.52 -17.88
N CYS A 359 18.27 10.22 -17.72
CA CYS A 359 17.23 9.62 -16.89
C CYS A 359 17.82 8.46 -16.10
N SER A 360 17.33 8.28 -14.88
CA SER A 360 17.57 7.06 -14.12
C SER A 360 16.29 6.56 -13.45
N ILE A 361 16.06 5.25 -13.54
CA ILE A 361 14.91 4.57 -12.95
C ILE A 361 15.40 3.26 -12.34
N GLN A 362 15.03 3.01 -11.08
CA GLN A 362 15.50 1.83 -10.35
C GLN A 362 14.40 0.76 -10.19
N SER A 363 14.82 -0.50 -10.12
CA SER A 363 13.98 -1.64 -9.75
C SER A 363 14.83 -2.74 -9.09
N PHE A 364 14.20 -3.78 -8.55
CA PHE A 364 14.92 -4.93 -8.03
C PHE A 364 14.54 -6.19 -8.80
N LEU A 365 15.52 -6.80 -9.48
CA LEU A 365 15.37 -8.09 -10.13
C LEU A 365 15.44 -9.17 -9.05
N ILE A 366 14.32 -9.82 -8.76
CA ILE A 366 14.27 -10.87 -7.73
C ILE A 366 14.84 -12.19 -8.24
N ASP A 367 14.81 -12.41 -9.55
CA ASP A 367 15.28 -13.65 -10.16
C ASP A 367 15.72 -13.46 -11.62
N SER A 368 17.02 -13.65 -11.87
CA SER A 368 17.60 -13.65 -13.23
C SER A 368 17.16 -14.83 -14.10
N GLY A 369 16.43 -15.80 -13.54
CA GLY A 369 15.93 -16.97 -14.24
C GLY A 369 16.96 -18.11 -14.36
N LYS A 370 16.45 -19.32 -14.65
CA LYS A 370 17.23 -20.57 -14.70
C LYS A 370 18.21 -20.68 -15.88
N TYR A 371 18.12 -19.78 -16.87
CA TYR A 371 18.91 -19.81 -18.10
C TYR A 371 19.87 -18.62 -18.24
N SER A 372 20.24 -17.96 -17.14
CA SER A 372 21.30 -16.95 -17.20
C SER A 372 22.59 -17.64 -17.68
N ASN A 373 23.29 -17.00 -18.63
CA ASN A 373 24.38 -17.55 -19.45
C ASN A 373 25.60 -18.12 -18.67
N LEU A 374 25.53 -18.22 -17.33
CA LEU A 374 26.61 -18.64 -16.43
C LEU A 374 26.19 -19.63 -15.33
N ASN A 375 25.00 -20.24 -15.36
CA ASN A 375 24.46 -21.08 -14.26
C ASN A 375 24.34 -20.37 -12.89
N LEU A 376 24.47 -19.04 -12.85
CA LEU A 376 24.36 -18.24 -11.62
C LEU A 376 23.04 -17.49 -11.63
N ARG A 377 21.97 -18.18 -11.23
CA ARG A 377 20.67 -17.57 -10.91
C ARG A 377 20.88 -16.62 -9.73
N ASN A 378 20.56 -15.34 -9.87
CA ASN A 378 20.77 -14.34 -8.82
C ASN A 378 19.66 -13.29 -8.78
N SER A 379 19.67 -12.51 -7.70
CA SER A 379 18.89 -11.28 -7.56
C SER A 379 19.82 -10.08 -7.72
N LYS A 380 19.33 -8.97 -8.26
CA LYS A 380 20.15 -7.81 -8.58
C LYS A 380 19.40 -6.49 -8.40
N ALA A 381 20.06 -5.51 -7.78
CA ALA A 381 19.64 -4.13 -7.83
C ALA A 381 19.86 -3.56 -9.23
N MET A 382 18.81 -3.01 -9.83
CA MET A 382 18.81 -2.54 -11.21
C MET A 382 18.63 -1.02 -11.20
N LEU A 383 19.57 -0.31 -11.82
CA LEU A 383 19.48 1.13 -12.05
C LEU A 383 19.56 1.37 -13.56
N PHE A 384 18.40 1.43 -14.20
CA PHE A 384 18.30 1.76 -15.61
C PHE A 384 18.71 3.22 -15.80
N ASN A 385 19.56 3.48 -16.79
CA ASN A 385 20.06 4.81 -17.10
C ASN A 385 20.52 4.91 -18.57
N ASN A 386 20.45 6.12 -19.13
CA ASN A 386 20.88 6.42 -20.50
C ASN A 386 22.16 7.28 -20.59
N PHE A 387 22.67 7.79 -19.46
CA PHE A 387 23.90 8.58 -19.42
C PHE A 387 25.16 7.73 -19.53
N GLU A 388 26.25 8.37 -19.97
CA GLU A 388 27.52 7.69 -20.26
C GLU A 388 28.18 7.20 -18.95
N SER A 389 28.16 5.90 -18.72
CA SER A 389 28.81 5.25 -17.57
C SER A 389 29.15 3.80 -17.89
N LYS A 390 30.11 3.22 -17.17
CA LYS A 390 30.45 1.79 -17.27
C LYS A 390 29.29 0.87 -16.90
N TYR A 391 28.33 1.39 -16.14
CA TYR A 391 27.14 0.69 -15.65
C TYR A 391 25.87 1.16 -16.34
N LYS A 392 25.99 1.70 -17.57
CA LYS A 392 24.85 2.05 -18.40
C LYS A 392 23.96 0.84 -18.63
N LEU A 393 22.68 0.99 -18.31
CA LEU A 393 21.70 -0.08 -18.40
C LEU A 393 20.44 0.47 -19.06
N ASP A 394 20.28 0.14 -20.34
CA ASP A 394 19.14 0.56 -21.13
C ASP A 394 17.93 -0.37 -20.94
N GLY A 395 16.74 0.09 -21.33
CA GLY A 395 15.51 -0.68 -21.26
C GLY A 395 14.34 0.02 -21.93
N TYR A 396 13.31 -0.74 -22.32
CA TYR A 396 12.07 -0.17 -22.87
C TYR A 396 11.36 0.63 -21.79
N LEU A 397 10.95 1.87 -22.11
CA LEU A 397 10.27 2.75 -21.15
C LEU A 397 9.00 2.08 -20.58
N ARG A 398 8.26 1.36 -21.42
CA ARG A 398 7.07 0.59 -21.02
C ARG A 398 7.36 -0.48 -19.98
N ASP A 399 8.54 -1.08 -20.01
CA ASP A 399 8.93 -2.13 -19.06
C ASP A 399 9.55 -1.50 -17.82
N VAL A 400 10.55 -0.63 -17.99
CA VAL A 400 11.31 -0.02 -16.90
C VAL A 400 10.40 0.73 -15.93
N CYS A 401 9.43 1.51 -16.42
CA CYS A 401 8.51 2.23 -15.54
C CYS A 401 7.62 1.27 -14.73
N LEU A 402 7.10 0.23 -15.36
CA LEU A 402 6.21 -0.72 -14.69
C LEU A 402 6.97 -1.65 -13.74
N GLN A 403 8.20 -2.05 -14.08
CA GLN A 403 9.10 -2.78 -13.19
C GLN A 403 9.41 -1.96 -11.94
N SER A 404 9.67 -0.66 -12.12
CA SER A 404 9.93 0.27 -11.02
C SER A 404 8.73 0.44 -10.09
N ALA A 405 7.49 0.24 -10.58
CA ALA A 405 6.24 0.43 -9.84
C ALA A 405 5.58 -0.88 -9.36
N ALA A 406 6.19 -2.05 -9.59
CA ALA A 406 5.63 -3.36 -9.24
C ALA A 406 5.81 -3.69 -7.74
N ALA A 407 5.13 -2.94 -6.87
CA ALA A 407 5.31 -3.02 -5.42
C ALA A 407 4.88 -4.40 -4.88
N PRO A 408 5.73 -5.10 -4.10
CA PRO A 408 5.37 -6.38 -3.50
C PRO A 408 4.09 -6.30 -2.66
N GLY A 409 3.23 -7.32 -2.75
CA GLY A 409 1.92 -7.34 -2.11
C GLY A 409 0.84 -6.59 -2.89
N TYR A 410 1.21 -5.50 -3.58
CA TYR A 410 0.29 -4.74 -4.44
C TYR A 410 0.19 -5.28 -5.85
N PHE A 411 1.31 -5.64 -6.46
CA PHE A 411 1.39 -6.02 -7.88
C PHE A 411 2.19 -7.32 -8.06
N ASP A 412 1.90 -8.05 -9.13
CA ASP A 412 2.77 -9.14 -9.59
C ASP A 412 4.13 -8.57 -10.04
N PRO A 413 5.24 -9.30 -9.80
CA PRO A 413 6.51 -8.98 -10.42
C PRO A 413 6.39 -8.87 -11.94
N LEU A 414 7.00 -7.84 -12.53
CA LEU A 414 7.03 -7.67 -13.98
C LEU A 414 8.40 -8.09 -14.52
N ASN A 415 8.45 -9.09 -15.40
CA ASN A 415 9.70 -9.65 -15.93
C ASN A 415 10.69 -10.06 -14.82
N ASN A 416 10.17 -10.56 -13.69
CA ASN A 416 10.92 -10.87 -12.45
C ASN A 416 11.49 -9.65 -11.71
N HIS A 417 10.98 -8.44 -11.96
CA HIS A 417 11.31 -7.25 -11.19
C HIS A 417 10.18 -6.86 -10.25
N VAL A 418 10.57 -6.30 -9.11
CA VAL A 418 9.67 -5.60 -8.17
C VAL A 418 10.10 -4.14 -8.02
N ASP A 419 9.22 -3.36 -7.40
CA ASP A 419 9.37 -1.92 -7.21
C ASP A 419 10.72 -1.55 -6.60
N GLY A 420 11.31 -0.46 -7.09
CA GLY A 420 12.63 -0.01 -6.69
C GLY A 420 12.70 0.60 -5.28
N SER A 421 11.57 0.85 -4.62
CA SER A 421 11.49 1.33 -3.24
C SER A 421 12.04 0.32 -2.25
N VAL A 422 12.11 -0.97 -2.62
CA VAL A 422 12.79 -2.01 -1.83
C VAL A 422 14.29 -1.74 -1.66
N LEU A 423 14.89 -0.93 -2.55
CA LEU A 423 16.29 -0.51 -2.45
C LEU A 423 16.41 0.76 -1.60
N VAL A 424 15.77 1.84 -2.06
CA VAL A 424 15.72 3.14 -1.39
C VAL A 424 14.66 4.02 -2.04
N ASN A 425 13.74 4.60 -1.27
CA ASN A 425 12.73 5.53 -1.80
C ASN A 425 13.26 6.97 -1.89
N ASN A 426 14.40 7.14 -2.56
CA ASN A 426 15.01 8.43 -2.92
C ASN A 426 15.95 8.17 -4.10
N PRO A 427 15.52 8.33 -5.35
CA PRO A 427 16.28 7.78 -6.49
C PRO A 427 17.60 8.51 -6.77
N PHE A 428 17.75 9.77 -6.36
CA PHE A 428 19.04 10.47 -6.43
C PHE A 428 20.15 9.68 -5.71
N PHE A 429 19.82 9.07 -4.57
CA PHE A 429 20.78 8.35 -3.76
C PHE A 429 21.42 7.16 -4.51
N LEU A 430 20.71 6.52 -5.44
CA LEU A 430 21.31 5.48 -6.28
C LEU A 430 22.05 6.05 -7.49
N SER A 431 21.64 7.22 -7.98
CA SER A 431 22.21 7.82 -9.18
C SER A 431 23.51 8.58 -8.92
N TYR A 432 23.66 9.23 -7.76
CA TYR A 432 24.82 10.08 -7.49
C TYR A 432 26.19 9.39 -7.63
N PRO A 433 26.39 8.10 -7.24
CA PRO A 433 27.68 7.44 -7.41
C PRO A 433 28.05 7.27 -8.89
N LEU A 434 27.06 7.12 -9.79
CA LEU A 434 27.30 7.08 -11.23
C LEU A 434 27.46 8.47 -11.84
N ILE A 435 26.98 9.53 -11.19
CA ILE A 435 27.19 10.90 -11.64
C ILE A 435 28.62 11.36 -11.31
N ILE A 436 29.06 11.17 -10.06
CA ILE A 436 30.36 11.70 -9.60
C ILE A 436 31.51 10.70 -9.68
N GLY A 437 31.21 9.40 -9.80
CA GLY A 437 32.20 8.34 -9.71
C GLY A 437 33.08 8.22 -10.95
N GLU A 438 34.29 7.70 -10.75
CA GLU A 438 35.29 7.48 -11.81
C GLU A 438 34.80 6.50 -12.90
N TYR A 439 34.04 5.47 -12.52
CA TYR A 439 33.39 4.56 -13.48
C TYR A 439 32.03 5.07 -13.99
N GLY A 440 31.66 6.28 -13.59
CA GLY A 440 30.44 6.98 -13.97
C GLY A 440 30.73 8.09 -14.98
N MET A 441 30.00 9.20 -14.84
CA MET A 441 30.19 10.42 -15.64
C MET A 441 31.35 11.29 -15.15
N ALA A 442 31.90 10.99 -13.97
CA ALA A 442 32.98 11.76 -13.33
C ALA A 442 32.69 13.27 -13.21
N ILE A 443 31.42 13.66 -13.05
CA ILE A 443 31.03 15.05 -12.84
C ILE A 443 31.54 15.50 -11.47
N PRO A 444 32.29 16.61 -11.37
CA PRO A 444 32.75 17.13 -10.10
C PRO A 444 31.61 17.37 -9.12
N LYS A 445 31.71 16.80 -7.91
CA LYS A 445 30.74 16.99 -6.82
C LYS A 445 30.37 18.46 -6.56
N ALA A 446 31.31 19.38 -6.78
CA ALA A 446 31.11 20.81 -6.60
C ALA A 446 30.10 21.44 -7.57
N GLN A 447 29.86 20.81 -8.72
CA GLN A 447 28.92 21.26 -9.76
C GLN A 447 27.56 20.57 -9.69
N LEU A 448 27.44 19.52 -8.88
CA LEU A 448 26.19 18.79 -8.72
C LEU A 448 25.21 19.58 -7.84
N VAL A 449 24.05 19.90 -8.40
CA VAL A 449 22.94 20.58 -7.73
C VAL A 449 21.68 19.72 -7.84
N VAL A 450 20.97 19.52 -6.74
CA VAL A 450 19.91 18.50 -6.66
C VAL A 450 18.67 19.06 -5.99
N LEU A 451 17.54 18.98 -6.70
CA LEU A 451 16.21 19.15 -6.13
C LEU A 451 15.57 17.77 -5.98
N SER A 452 15.36 17.34 -4.75
CA SER A 452 14.70 16.08 -4.42
C SER A 452 13.29 16.35 -3.89
N ILE A 453 12.27 15.83 -4.57
CA ILE A 453 10.86 16.04 -4.24
C ILE A 453 10.25 14.72 -3.76
N GLY A 454 9.76 14.72 -2.53
CA GLY A 454 9.03 13.60 -1.94
C GLY A 454 7.55 13.59 -2.32
N SER A 455 6.88 12.46 -2.11
CA SER A 455 5.41 12.34 -2.24
C SER A 455 4.68 12.73 -0.93
N GLY A 456 5.36 13.47 -0.07
CA GLY A 456 4.93 13.79 1.29
C GLY A 456 5.27 12.67 2.28
N TYR A 457 5.55 13.06 3.53
CA TYR A 457 5.74 12.10 4.62
C TYR A 457 4.54 12.10 5.57
N PRO A 458 4.29 10.99 6.29
CA PRO A 458 3.08 10.79 7.08
C PRO A 458 2.85 11.88 8.14
N ASN A 459 1.59 12.13 8.49
CA ASN A 459 1.23 13.07 9.55
C ASN A 459 1.77 12.60 10.92
N VAL A 460 1.86 11.29 11.11
CA VAL A 460 2.51 10.67 12.26
C VAL A 460 3.85 10.06 11.79
N PRO A 461 4.98 10.80 11.88
CA PRO A 461 6.25 10.38 11.31
C PRO A 461 7.05 9.46 12.26
N TYR A 462 6.36 8.65 13.07
CA TYR A 462 6.98 7.74 14.02
C TYR A 462 6.13 6.48 14.19
N TYR A 463 6.78 5.42 14.67
CA TYR A 463 6.11 4.22 15.15
C TYR A 463 6.01 4.32 16.66
N ASP A 464 4.79 4.23 17.19
CA ASP A 464 4.56 4.36 18.62
C ASP A 464 5.21 3.20 19.38
N ILE A 465 6.11 3.52 20.32
CA ILE A 465 6.82 2.51 21.11
C ILE A 465 5.89 1.80 22.11
N GLU A 466 4.80 2.45 22.52
CA GLU A 466 3.79 1.81 23.38
C GLU A 466 3.01 0.74 22.60
N GLU A 467 2.81 0.94 21.29
CA GLU A 467 2.17 -0.05 20.40
C GLU A 467 3.15 -1.12 19.90
N MET A 468 4.39 -0.72 19.61
CA MET A 468 5.38 -1.57 18.93
C MET A 468 6.43 -2.20 19.86
N GLY A 469 6.54 -1.77 21.11
CA GLY A 469 7.62 -2.19 22.03
C GLY A 469 7.66 -3.69 22.32
N ASP A 470 6.48 -4.32 22.40
CA ASP A 470 6.33 -5.77 22.57
C ASP A 470 5.83 -6.45 21.28
N ALA A 471 5.99 -5.81 20.10
CA ALA A 471 5.46 -6.31 18.84
C ALA A 471 6.10 -7.64 18.43
N GLY A 472 5.24 -8.63 18.16
CA GLY A 472 5.65 -9.93 17.64
C GLY A 472 5.85 -9.93 16.11
N LEU A 473 6.26 -11.08 15.58
CA LEU A 473 6.55 -11.27 14.15
C LEU A 473 5.44 -10.79 13.22
N VAL A 474 4.16 -11.03 13.57
CA VAL A 474 3.01 -10.66 12.72
C VAL A 474 2.82 -9.14 12.66
N GLN A 475 2.94 -8.43 13.78
CA GLN A 475 2.83 -6.98 13.82
C GLN A 475 3.97 -6.33 13.02
N TRP A 476 5.19 -6.83 13.18
CA TRP A 476 6.32 -6.38 12.37
C TRP A 476 6.14 -6.70 10.89
N LEU A 477 5.66 -7.88 10.52
CA LEU A 477 5.45 -8.28 9.12
C LEU A 477 4.55 -7.28 8.36
N ILE A 478 3.50 -6.78 9.01
CA ILE A 478 2.55 -5.81 8.41
C ILE A 478 3.19 -4.42 8.26
N LYS A 479 4.18 -4.08 9.09
CA LYS A 479 4.83 -2.75 9.09
C LYS A 479 6.19 -2.71 8.39
N LEU A 480 6.79 -3.87 8.10
CA LEU A 480 8.22 -3.98 7.74
C LEU A 480 8.56 -3.26 6.43
N SER A 481 7.67 -3.29 5.44
CA SER A 481 7.86 -2.61 4.16
C SER A 481 7.96 -1.09 4.36
N ASP A 482 6.94 -0.50 4.99
CA ASP A 482 6.87 0.93 5.24
C ASP A 482 8.01 1.39 6.15
N PHE A 483 8.33 0.58 7.17
CA PHE A 483 9.44 0.83 8.08
C PHE A 483 10.77 0.89 7.34
N THR A 484 11.05 -0.08 6.48
CA THR A 484 12.31 -0.15 5.71
C THR A 484 12.39 1.00 4.71
N ILE A 485 11.29 1.29 4.01
CA ILE A 485 11.18 2.41 3.08
C ILE A 485 11.47 3.73 3.79
N PHE A 486 10.84 3.95 4.95
CA PHE A 486 11.02 5.16 5.75
C PHE A 486 12.47 5.29 6.24
N ALA A 487 13.01 4.24 6.85
CA ALA A 487 14.37 4.23 7.38
C ALA A 487 15.42 4.50 6.29
N ARG A 488 15.32 3.82 5.14
CA ARG A 488 16.27 4.01 4.03
C ARG A 488 16.13 5.37 3.36
N LYS A 489 14.91 5.90 3.25
CA LYS A 489 14.65 7.24 2.71
C LYS A 489 15.27 8.32 3.60
N GLU A 490 15.10 8.24 4.92
CA GLU A 490 15.70 9.20 5.86
C GLU A 490 17.23 9.19 5.73
N MET A 491 17.86 8.01 5.80
CA MET A 491 19.31 7.87 5.64
C MET A 491 19.79 8.49 4.32
N ALA A 492 19.11 8.19 3.21
CA ALA A 492 19.47 8.71 1.90
C ALA A 492 19.41 10.25 1.82
N VAL A 493 18.41 10.87 2.44
CA VAL A 493 18.29 12.33 2.53
C VAL A 493 19.45 12.91 3.35
N THR A 494 19.74 12.32 4.51
CA THR A 494 20.83 12.76 5.40
C THR A 494 22.19 12.63 4.71
N GLU A 495 22.49 11.50 4.09
CA GLU A 495 23.73 11.28 3.35
C GLU A 495 23.87 12.25 2.15
N SER A 496 22.78 12.52 1.42
CA SER A 496 22.79 13.48 0.31
C SER A 496 23.12 14.90 0.78
N LYS A 497 22.58 15.32 1.93
CA LYS A 497 22.91 16.60 2.58
C LYS A 497 24.38 16.66 3.02
N VAL A 498 24.91 15.57 3.59
CA VAL A 498 26.34 15.49 3.97
C VAL A 498 27.25 15.64 2.75
N ILE A 499 26.89 15.03 1.62
CA ILE A 499 27.70 15.05 0.41
C ILE A 499 27.70 16.43 -0.27
N LEU A 500 26.53 17.05 -0.39
CA LEU A 500 26.31 18.23 -1.24
C LEU A 500 26.11 19.54 -0.46
N GLY A 501 25.85 19.50 0.84
CA GLY A 501 25.53 20.67 1.65
C GLY A 501 24.32 21.41 1.09
N GLU A 502 24.44 22.73 0.96
CA GLU A 502 23.36 23.60 0.48
C GLU A 502 22.95 23.35 -0.98
N ARG A 503 23.73 22.61 -1.77
CA ARG A 503 23.38 22.27 -3.16
C ARG A 503 22.38 21.10 -3.27
N TYR A 504 21.98 20.49 -2.15
CA TYR A 504 20.90 19.51 -2.11
C TYR A 504 19.70 20.09 -1.36
N HIS A 505 18.59 20.28 -2.06
CA HIS A 505 17.33 20.71 -1.49
C HIS A 505 16.30 19.60 -1.48
N ARG A 506 15.65 19.42 -0.33
CA ARG A 506 14.63 18.40 -0.11
C ARG A 506 13.29 19.06 0.10
N LEU A 507 12.39 18.92 -0.87
CA LEU A 507 10.99 19.30 -0.74
C LEU A 507 10.18 18.05 -0.42
N ASP A 508 9.93 17.80 0.86
CA ASP A 508 9.11 16.68 1.34
C ASP A 508 8.27 17.13 2.53
N PRO A 509 7.12 17.76 2.26
CA PRO A 509 6.31 18.33 3.32
C PRO A 509 5.56 17.27 4.10
N LYS A 510 5.23 17.62 5.34
CA LYS A 510 4.34 16.83 6.19
C LYS A 510 2.94 16.85 5.60
N LEU A 511 2.34 15.69 5.37
CA LEU A 511 0.96 15.62 4.93
C LEU A 511 0.02 15.96 6.10
N THR A 512 -1.01 16.77 5.84
CA THR A 512 -2.02 17.13 6.84
C THR A 512 -3.01 15.99 7.10
N THR A 513 -3.21 15.13 6.10
CA THR A 513 -4.05 13.93 6.15
C THR A 513 -3.25 12.72 5.69
N ASP A 514 -3.34 11.62 6.42
CA ASP A 514 -2.71 10.36 6.00
C ASP A 514 -3.46 9.76 4.81
N VAL A 515 -2.74 9.57 3.71
CA VAL A 515 -3.27 8.98 2.48
C VAL A 515 -2.46 7.74 2.14
N GLU A 516 -3.16 6.61 2.03
CA GLU A 516 -2.58 5.36 1.56
C GLU A 516 -2.17 5.44 0.09
N ILE A 517 -1.08 4.76 -0.28
CA ILE A 517 -0.51 4.83 -1.63
C ILE A 517 -1.44 4.31 -2.73
N CYS A 518 -2.41 3.47 -2.38
CA CYS A 518 -3.38 2.86 -3.30
C CYS A 518 -4.80 3.44 -3.19
N ASP A 519 -5.02 4.49 -2.38
CA ASP A 519 -6.37 5.03 -2.21
C ASP A 519 -6.68 6.14 -3.23
N SER A 520 -7.23 5.72 -4.38
CA SER A 520 -7.65 6.64 -5.44
C SER A 520 -8.85 7.52 -5.07
N LYS A 521 -9.59 7.23 -4.00
CA LYS A 521 -10.71 8.08 -3.55
C LYS A 521 -10.22 9.39 -2.94
N ASN A 522 -8.99 9.40 -2.41
CA ASN A 522 -8.37 10.54 -1.77
C ASN A 522 -7.57 11.44 -2.73
N ILE A 523 -7.65 11.22 -4.05
CA ILE A 523 -7.07 12.13 -5.06
C ILE A 523 -7.44 13.61 -4.80
N PRO A 524 -8.71 13.99 -4.55
CA PRO A 524 -9.05 15.39 -4.28
C PRO A 524 -8.29 15.98 -3.09
N ILE A 525 -8.10 15.21 -2.01
CA ILE A 525 -7.36 15.63 -0.82
C ILE A 525 -5.87 15.79 -1.14
N VAL A 526 -5.27 14.84 -1.90
CA VAL A 526 -3.88 14.95 -2.35
C VAL A 526 -3.65 16.23 -3.15
N LYS A 527 -4.58 16.57 -4.06
CA LYS A 527 -4.53 17.80 -4.85
C LYS A 527 -4.63 19.04 -3.98
N GLN A 528 -5.59 19.06 -3.06
CA GLN A 528 -5.78 20.16 -2.13
C GLN A 528 -4.50 20.43 -1.30
N MET A 529 -3.92 19.39 -0.69
CA MET A 529 -2.68 19.53 0.08
C MET A 529 -1.54 20.10 -0.78
N ALA A 530 -1.42 19.69 -2.05
CA ALA A 530 -0.38 20.18 -2.94
C ALA A 530 -0.57 21.66 -3.32
N GLU A 531 -1.82 22.08 -3.53
CA GLU A 531 -2.16 23.48 -3.82
C GLU A 531 -1.90 24.38 -2.61
N GLU A 532 -2.21 23.92 -1.40
CA GLU A 532 -2.00 24.65 -0.15
C GLU A 532 -0.52 24.69 0.28
N GLN A 533 0.33 23.82 -0.28
CA GLN A 533 1.73 23.74 0.12
C GLN A 533 2.49 25.04 -0.15
N ASP A 534 3.10 25.61 0.89
CA ASP A 534 4.03 26.72 0.76
C ASP A 534 5.34 26.26 0.09
N LEU A 535 5.75 27.01 -0.94
CA LEU A 535 6.96 26.77 -1.71
C LEU A 535 8.01 27.88 -1.57
N SER A 536 7.79 28.86 -0.68
CA SER A 536 8.64 30.05 -0.54
C SER A 536 10.13 29.70 -0.35
N GLU A 537 10.44 28.76 0.54
CA GLU A 537 11.80 28.28 0.78
C GLU A 537 12.40 27.59 -0.47
N THR A 538 11.60 26.74 -1.12
CA THR A 538 12.04 26.02 -2.33
C THR A 538 12.31 26.98 -3.48
N LEU A 539 11.42 27.97 -3.70
CA LEU A 539 11.60 28.97 -4.75
C LEU A 539 12.82 29.86 -4.48
N ALA A 540 13.07 30.23 -3.22
CA ALA A 540 14.27 30.96 -2.85
C ALA A 540 15.55 30.15 -3.11
N TRP A 541 15.51 28.85 -2.81
CA TRP A 541 16.61 27.94 -3.09
C TRP A 541 16.85 27.78 -4.61
N ILE A 542 15.79 27.56 -5.41
CA ILE A 542 15.90 27.42 -6.87
C ILE A 542 16.54 28.69 -7.45
N LYS A 543 16.08 29.88 -7.05
CA LYS A 543 16.66 31.16 -7.51
C LYS A 543 18.15 31.32 -7.18
N LYS A 544 18.64 30.64 -6.13
CA LYS A 544 20.03 30.73 -5.67
C LYS A 544 20.97 29.70 -6.33
N TYR A 545 20.51 28.47 -6.55
CA TYR A 545 21.38 27.36 -6.97
C TYR A 545 21.02 26.72 -8.32
N TRP A 546 19.79 26.90 -8.80
CA TRP A 546 19.28 26.29 -10.02
C TRP A 546 19.46 27.24 -11.20
#